data_AF-A0A2W2GF15-F1
#
_entry.id   AF-A0A2W2GF15-F1
#
_cell.length_a   1.000
_cell.length_b   1.000
_cell.length_c   1.000
_cell.angle_alpha   90.00
_cell.angle_beta   90.00
_cell.angle_gamma   90.00
#
_symmetry.space_group_name_H-M   'P 1'
#
loop_
_entity.id
_entity.type
_entity.pdbx_description
1 polymer ?
#
loop_
_entity_poly.entity_id
_entity_poly.type
_entity_poly.pdbx_seq_one_letter_code
_entity_poly.pdbx_strand_id
1 'polypeptide(L)'
;MRCEFGRSTPACAHRHPRGRRVNSCWLWKPGSCRLGRPARVIRNVDAVTATIERGAATAPVASHEQPRPPTAARNHKGGFFRSSNGKKVVMAVTGAVMVLYLIAHMAGNLKIFFGAADFNEYAAFLREIGHPLVPHRTVLTLVEVVLSVSVVLHMWSAVSLARRAAKARPVKYAARPKSQASGYAVKTMRYGGVIILLFIIWHLLDLTFAAVNPAGPNGEPYQRMVEGFAPGRWPVTLFYVVALLLVGLHLRHGLWSAFQTLGLAGGRRERPVKLAAAGLSALLVLGFLSVPLSITIGLVK
;
A
#
# COMPACT_ATOMS: atom_id res chain seq x y z
N MET A 1 44.35 -53.29 31.30
CA MET A 1 43.89 -54.57 30.71
C MET A 1 42.64 -54.31 29.89
N ARG A 2 42.65 -54.75 28.62
CA ARG A 2 41.52 -54.76 27.67
C ARG A 2 40.47 -55.80 28.11
N CYS A 3 39.21 -55.63 27.69
CA CYS A 3 38.60 -56.41 26.60
C CYS A 3 37.09 -56.15 26.48
N GLU A 4 36.65 -55.90 25.24
CA GLU A 4 35.27 -55.94 24.75
C GLU A 4 34.69 -57.35 24.83
N PHE A 5 33.36 -57.48 24.82
CA PHE A 5 32.67 -58.53 24.06
C PHE A 5 31.21 -58.13 23.81
N GLY A 6 30.81 -58.08 22.54
CA GLY A 6 29.42 -57.97 22.09
C GLY A 6 28.80 -59.32 21.72
N ARG A 7 27.49 -59.27 21.40
CA ARG A 7 26.60 -60.22 20.65
C ARG A 7 25.17 -60.03 21.18
N SER A 8 24.05 -60.21 20.49
CA SER A 8 23.61 -60.25 19.08
C SER A 8 22.09 -60.49 19.15
N THR A 9 21.37 -60.08 18.11
CA THR A 9 19.91 -60.05 17.86
C THR A 9 19.16 -61.41 17.95
N PRO A 10 17.81 -61.44 17.81
CA PRO A 10 17.23 -61.58 16.45
C PRO A 10 15.97 -60.74 16.17
N ALA A 11 15.71 -60.60 14.87
CA ALA A 11 14.61 -59.89 14.22
C ALA A 11 13.30 -60.70 14.15
N CYS A 12 12.18 -60.01 13.92
CA CYS A 12 10.99 -60.58 13.30
C CYS A 12 10.34 -59.54 12.37
N ALA A 13 10.18 -59.88 11.10
CA ALA A 13 9.57 -59.09 10.05
C ALA A 13 8.22 -59.71 9.65
N HIS A 14 7.21 -58.93 9.24
CA HIS A 14 6.42 -59.19 8.02
C HIS A 14 5.33 -58.13 7.69
N ARG A 15 5.42 -57.66 6.44
CA ARG A 15 4.37 -57.40 5.41
C ARG A 15 3.24 -56.36 5.59
N HIS A 16 3.29 -55.38 4.69
CA HIS A 16 2.18 -54.63 4.05
C HIS A 16 1.27 -55.55 3.18
N PRO A 17 -0.01 -55.19 2.84
CA PRO A 17 -0.27 -54.20 1.78
C PRO A 17 -1.63 -53.44 1.80
N ARG A 18 -1.76 -52.47 0.86
CA ARG A 18 -2.94 -51.70 0.40
C ARG A 18 -3.32 -50.51 1.29
N GLY A 19 -3.48 -49.27 0.83
CA GLY A 19 -3.60 -48.71 -0.51
C GLY A 19 -4.86 -47.82 -0.59
N ARG A 20 -4.67 -46.48 -0.63
CA ARG A 20 -5.44 -45.45 -1.38
C ARG A 20 -5.53 -44.12 -0.61
N ARG A 21 -5.06 -43.06 -1.28
CA ARG A 21 -5.34 -41.65 -1.00
C ARG A 21 -6.75 -41.32 -1.47
N VAL A 22 -7.51 -40.50 -0.73
CA VAL A 22 -8.33 -39.39 -1.27
C VAL A 22 -8.59 -38.41 -0.12
N ASN A 23 -8.13 -37.16 -0.21
CA ASN A 23 -8.70 -36.04 0.53
C ASN A 23 -9.00 -34.96 -0.50
N SER A 24 -10.27 -34.85 -0.89
CA SER A 24 -10.79 -33.77 -1.72
C SER A 24 -12.08 -33.25 -1.11
N CYS A 25 -12.19 -31.92 -1.14
CA CYS A 25 -13.41 -31.11 -1.19
C CYS A 25 -14.36 -31.14 0.01
N TRP A 26 -14.49 -29.99 0.70
CA TRP A 26 -15.45 -28.94 0.34
C TRP A 26 -16.89 -29.46 0.38
N LEU A 27 -17.67 -29.13 1.41
CA LEU A 27 -18.93 -28.41 1.27
C LEU A 27 -19.62 -28.14 2.63
N TRP A 28 -20.63 -27.30 2.53
CA TRP A 28 -21.24 -26.41 3.51
C TRP A 28 -22.67 -26.89 3.83
N LYS A 29 -23.15 -26.56 5.05
CA LYS A 29 -24.58 -26.45 5.49
C LYS A 29 -25.38 -27.75 5.77
N PRO A 30 -26.60 -27.66 6.36
CA PRO A 30 -26.99 -27.11 7.66
C PRO A 30 -27.85 -28.13 8.47
N GLY A 31 -28.22 -27.81 9.72
CA GLY A 31 -28.74 -28.78 10.70
C GLY A 31 -30.19 -29.27 10.54
N SER A 32 -30.62 -30.12 11.48
CA SER A 32 -32.02 -30.20 11.95
C SER A 32 -32.15 -30.89 13.32
N CYS A 33 -33.14 -30.37 14.05
CA CYS A 33 -33.77 -30.70 15.34
C CYS A 33 -33.72 -32.14 15.90
N ARG A 34 -33.64 -32.25 17.23
CA ARG A 34 -34.83 -32.48 18.10
C ARG A 34 -34.55 -32.31 19.59
N LEU A 35 -35.53 -31.69 20.26
CA LEU A 35 -35.68 -31.50 21.70
C LEU A 35 -36.08 -32.80 22.41
N GLY A 36 -35.51 -33.02 23.60
CA GLY A 36 -35.96 -33.99 24.61
C GLY A 36 -35.68 -33.44 26.01
N ARG A 37 -36.71 -33.44 26.85
CA ARG A 37 -36.94 -32.67 28.11
C ARG A 37 -36.09 -33.08 29.34
N PRO A 38 -36.19 -32.35 30.49
CA PRO A 38 -35.07 -32.04 31.37
C PRO A 38 -35.11 -32.71 32.76
N ALA A 39 -34.09 -32.33 33.56
CA ALA A 39 -34.02 -32.30 35.02
C ALA A 39 -33.52 -33.58 35.73
N ARG A 40 -32.39 -33.42 36.44
CA ARG A 40 -32.25 -33.51 37.91
C ARG A 40 -30.79 -33.84 38.26
N VAL A 41 -30.01 -32.85 38.69
CA VAL A 41 -28.68 -33.09 39.28
C VAL A 41 -28.84 -32.98 40.79
N ILE A 42 -28.89 -34.13 41.45
CA ILE A 42 -28.71 -34.26 42.90
C ILE A 42 -27.23 -34.53 43.14
N ARG A 43 -26.68 -33.80 44.12
CA ARG A 43 -25.30 -33.86 44.60
C ARG A 43 -25.03 -35.19 45.30
N ASN A 44 -23.85 -35.77 45.06
CA ASN A 44 -22.93 -36.25 46.10
C ASN A 44 -21.68 -36.83 45.43
N VAL A 45 -20.52 -36.26 45.74
CA VAL A 45 -19.23 -36.94 45.56
C VAL A 45 -18.51 -36.82 46.89
N ASP A 46 -18.68 -37.84 47.71
CA ASP A 46 -17.81 -38.10 48.84
C ASP A 46 -16.48 -38.68 48.34
N ALA A 47 -15.41 -38.18 48.96
CA ALA A 47 -14.12 -38.83 49.20
C ALA A 47 -13.42 -39.58 48.05
N VAL A 48 -12.44 -38.91 47.43
CA VAL A 48 -11.17 -39.56 47.02
C VAL A 48 -10.00 -38.65 47.43
N THR A 49 -9.48 -38.87 48.63
CA THR A 49 -8.17 -38.36 49.06
C THR A 49 -7.08 -39.22 48.45
N ALA A 50 -6.48 -38.74 47.36
CA ALA A 50 -5.20 -39.24 46.86
C ALA A 50 -4.10 -38.24 47.27
N THR A 51 -3.26 -38.64 48.22
CA THR A 51 -2.05 -37.95 48.64
C THR A 51 -1.03 -38.00 47.50
N ILE A 52 -0.87 -36.89 46.77
CA ILE A 52 0.32 -36.66 45.93
C ILE A 52 1.31 -35.90 46.78
N GLU A 53 2.38 -36.58 47.21
CA GLU A 53 3.57 -35.94 47.75
C GLU A 53 4.16 -34.98 46.70
N ARG A 54 4.06 -33.69 47.01
CA ARG A 54 4.62 -32.63 46.17
C ARG A 54 6.10 -32.49 46.55
N GLY A 55 6.96 -33.18 45.80
CA GLY A 55 8.41 -33.06 45.92
C GLY A 55 8.82 -31.58 45.88
N ALA A 56 9.43 -31.14 46.98
CA ALA A 56 9.97 -29.80 47.14
C ALA A 56 11.23 -29.63 46.28
N ALA A 57 11.07 -29.08 45.08
CA ALA A 57 12.16 -28.53 44.30
C ALA A 57 11.83 -27.07 43.96
N THR A 58 12.00 -26.18 44.95
CA THR A 58 12.09 -24.73 44.72
C THR A 58 13.48 -24.30 45.14
N ALA A 59 14.45 -24.40 44.22
CA ALA A 59 15.67 -23.63 44.36
C ALA A 59 15.30 -22.15 44.19
N PRO A 60 15.71 -21.24 45.10
CA PRO A 60 15.46 -19.82 44.91
C PRO A 60 16.30 -19.33 43.73
N VAL A 61 15.64 -18.80 42.71
CA VAL A 61 16.31 -18.04 41.64
C VAL A 61 16.77 -16.72 42.27
N ALA A 62 18.08 -16.56 42.43
CA ALA A 62 18.66 -15.29 42.87
C ALA A 62 18.24 -14.18 41.88
N SER A 63 17.57 -13.15 42.39
CA SER A 63 17.26 -11.96 41.61
C SER A 63 18.56 -11.18 41.39
N HIS A 64 19.17 -11.35 40.22
CA HIS A 64 20.18 -10.41 39.75
C HIS A 64 19.49 -9.07 39.48
N GLU A 65 19.55 -8.17 40.46
CA GLU A 65 19.23 -6.75 40.31
C GLU A 65 20.20 -6.18 39.25
N GLN A 66 19.77 -6.11 37.99
CA GLN A 66 20.56 -5.44 36.97
C GLN A 66 20.57 -3.94 37.28
N PRO A 67 21.75 -3.29 37.33
CA PRO A 67 21.83 -1.85 37.53
C PRO A 67 20.98 -1.15 36.49
N ARG A 68 19.98 -0.37 36.94
CA ARG A 68 19.20 0.49 36.04
C ARG A 68 20.19 1.41 35.34
N PRO A 69 20.30 1.37 33.99
CA PRO A 69 21.19 2.27 33.29
C PRO A 69 20.77 3.71 33.62
N PRO A 70 21.74 4.63 33.80
CA PRO A 70 21.42 6.01 34.12
C PRO A 70 20.43 6.52 33.07
N THR A 71 19.30 7.07 33.54
CA THR A 71 18.33 7.75 32.70
C THR A 71 18.99 8.99 32.14
N ALA A 72 19.75 8.80 31.06
CA ALA A 72 20.27 9.87 30.26
C ALA A 72 19.05 10.65 29.76
N ALA A 73 18.87 11.86 30.31
CA ALA A 73 17.87 12.80 29.84
C ALA A 73 18.05 12.95 28.33
N ARG A 74 17.14 12.33 27.56
CA ARG A 74 17.18 12.38 26.10
C ARG A 74 16.88 13.81 25.70
N ASN A 75 17.94 14.58 25.49
CA ASN A 75 17.89 15.89 24.88
C ASN A 75 17.34 15.74 23.45
N HIS A 76 16.02 15.80 23.30
CA HIS A 76 15.32 15.75 22.02
C HIS A 76 15.45 17.11 21.30
N LYS A 77 16.68 17.59 21.10
CA LYS A 77 16.97 18.66 20.11
C LYS A 77 17.09 18.09 18.70
N GLY A 78 16.21 17.13 18.36
CA GLY A 78 16.06 16.64 17.00
C GLY A 78 14.95 17.42 16.33
N GLY A 79 15.29 18.45 15.55
CA GLY A 79 14.32 19.31 14.87
C GLY A 79 13.22 18.52 14.16
N PHE A 80 12.02 19.10 14.01
CA PHE A 80 10.80 18.46 13.52
C PHE A 80 11.04 17.50 12.33
N PHE A 81 11.80 17.93 11.32
CA PHE A 81 12.17 17.15 10.13
C PHE A 81 13.12 15.97 10.38
N ARG A 82 13.88 15.95 11.47
CA ARG A 82 14.75 14.83 11.88
C ARG A 82 13.98 13.73 12.60
N SER A 83 12.83 14.04 13.20
CA SER A 83 11.97 13.04 13.86
C SER A 83 11.32 12.08 12.85
N SER A 84 10.84 10.93 13.32
CA SER A 84 10.05 10.00 12.48
C SER A 84 8.62 10.50 12.28
N ASN A 85 8.07 11.24 13.25
CA ASN A 85 6.71 11.79 13.18
C ASN A 85 6.63 12.95 12.19
N GLY A 86 7.58 13.90 12.23
CA GLY A 86 7.60 15.02 11.29
C GLY A 86 7.68 14.58 9.83
N LYS A 87 8.44 13.53 9.52
CA LYS A 87 8.48 12.98 8.15
C LYS A 87 7.17 12.32 7.71
N LYS A 88 6.42 11.70 8.64
CA LYS A 88 5.08 11.17 8.33
C LYS A 88 4.10 12.30 8.02
N VAL A 89 4.19 13.41 8.76
CA VAL A 89 3.39 14.62 8.49
C VAL A 89 3.75 15.19 7.12
N VAL A 90 5.04 15.37 6.82
CA VAL A 90 5.48 15.82 5.48
C VAL A 90 4.93 14.90 4.39
N MET A 91 5.07 13.57 4.55
CA MET A 91 4.56 12.59 3.59
C MET A 91 3.04 12.68 3.39
N ALA A 92 2.27 12.90 4.47
CA ALA A 92 0.82 13.01 4.42
C ALA A 92 0.37 14.32 3.76
N VAL A 93 1.00 15.45 4.10
CA VAL A 93 0.66 16.77 3.56
C VAL A 93 0.98 16.85 2.08
N THR A 94 2.19 16.44 1.67
CA THR A 94 2.56 16.43 0.25
C THR A 94 1.70 15.43 -0.54
N GLY A 95 1.36 14.29 0.07
CA GLY A 95 0.39 13.35 -0.47
C GLY A 95 -0.97 14.00 -0.73
N ALA A 96 -1.50 14.75 0.23
CA ALA A 96 -2.78 15.44 0.10
C ALA A 96 -2.76 16.50 -1.02
N VAL A 97 -1.69 17.30 -1.13
CA VAL A 97 -1.52 18.27 -2.23
C VAL A 97 -1.55 17.56 -3.59
N MET A 98 -0.81 16.46 -3.74
CA MET A 98 -0.80 15.70 -5.00
C MET A 98 -2.16 15.05 -5.29
N VAL A 99 -2.90 14.58 -4.29
CA VAL A 99 -4.26 14.03 -4.49
C VAL A 99 -5.23 15.10 -4.99
N LEU A 100 -5.20 16.30 -4.41
CA LEU A 100 -6.02 17.42 -4.86
C LEU A 100 -5.68 17.79 -6.31
N TYR A 101 -4.40 17.81 -6.65
CA TYR A 101 -3.97 18.00 -8.04
C TYR A 101 -4.45 16.87 -8.94
N LEU A 102 -4.36 15.60 -8.55
CA LEU A 102 -4.87 14.50 -9.38
C LEU A 102 -6.37 14.63 -9.66
N ILE A 103 -7.17 15.14 -8.71
CA ILE A 103 -8.60 15.41 -8.94
C ILE A 103 -8.77 16.53 -9.97
N ALA A 104 -8.11 17.68 -9.78
CA ALA A 104 -8.19 18.80 -10.71
C ALA A 104 -7.66 18.44 -12.11
N HIS A 105 -6.54 17.72 -12.15
CA HIS A 105 -5.91 17.21 -13.36
C HIS A 105 -6.85 16.25 -14.09
N MET A 106 -7.46 15.29 -13.39
CA MET A 106 -8.47 14.40 -14.00
C MET A 106 -9.63 15.21 -14.58
N ALA A 107 -10.17 16.18 -13.84
CA ALA A 107 -11.27 17.01 -14.32
C ALA A 107 -10.90 17.78 -15.60
N GLY A 108 -9.69 18.33 -15.67
CA GLY A 108 -9.16 18.97 -16.89
C GLY A 108 -8.98 17.97 -18.04
N ASN A 109 -8.50 16.76 -17.79
CA ASN A 109 -8.34 15.74 -18.82
C ASN A 109 -9.70 15.26 -19.38
N LEU A 110 -10.73 15.17 -18.55
CA LEU A 110 -12.09 14.81 -18.97
C LEU A 110 -12.72 15.86 -19.91
N LYS A 111 -12.17 17.08 -20.01
CA LYS A 111 -12.60 18.07 -21.00
C LYS A 111 -12.45 17.58 -22.44
N ILE A 112 -11.62 16.55 -22.67
CA ILE A 112 -11.40 15.98 -24.01
C ILE A 112 -12.71 15.50 -24.65
N PHE A 113 -13.68 15.08 -23.84
CA PHE A 113 -14.98 14.58 -24.31
C PHE A 113 -15.93 15.67 -24.80
N PHE A 114 -15.59 16.94 -24.59
CA PHE A 114 -16.35 18.10 -25.09
C PHE A 114 -15.77 18.65 -26.41
N GLY A 115 -14.64 18.09 -26.88
CA GLY A 115 -14.04 18.42 -28.16
C GLY A 115 -12.83 19.36 -28.06
N ALA A 116 -12.22 19.63 -29.21
CA ALA A 116 -10.94 20.34 -29.30
C ALA A 116 -10.99 21.78 -28.80
N ALA A 117 -12.08 22.50 -29.10
CA ALA A 117 -12.25 23.89 -28.68
C ALA A 117 -12.27 24.01 -27.15
N ASP A 118 -13.17 23.28 -26.48
CA ASP A 118 -13.28 23.28 -25.01
C ASP A 118 -11.99 22.87 -24.31
N PHE A 119 -11.28 21.89 -24.85
CA PHE A 119 -10.03 21.40 -24.26
C PHE A 119 -8.91 22.42 -24.37
N ASN A 120 -8.72 23.01 -25.55
CA ASN A 120 -7.69 24.01 -25.80
C ASN A 120 -8.00 25.33 -25.10
N GLU A 121 -9.26 25.75 -25.07
CA GLU A 121 -9.71 26.94 -24.32
C GLU A 121 -9.48 26.76 -22.83
N TYR A 122 -9.81 25.59 -22.26
CA TYR A 122 -9.50 25.31 -20.86
C TYR A 122 -8.01 25.37 -20.58
N ALA A 123 -7.17 24.81 -21.46
CA ALA A 123 -5.72 24.90 -21.32
C ALA A 123 -5.22 26.35 -21.41
N ALA A 124 -5.77 27.18 -22.31
CA ALA A 124 -5.45 28.59 -22.41
C ALA A 124 -5.87 29.35 -21.13
N PHE A 125 -7.09 29.11 -20.64
CA PHE A 125 -7.62 29.70 -19.42
C PHE A 125 -6.71 29.44 -18.21
N LEU A 126 -6.15 28.23 -18.06
CA LEU A 126 -5.22 27.92 -16.96
C LEU A 126 -3.99 28.84 -16.92
N ARG A 127 -3.58 29.39 -18.07
CA ARG A 127 -2.46 30.34 -18.17
C ARG A 127 -2.89 31.78 -17.91
N GLU A 128 -4.18 32.08 -18.02
CA GLU A 128 -4.77 33.41 -17.80
C GLU A 128 -5.34 33.61 -16.39
N ILE A 129 -5.34 32.57 -15.53
CA ILE A 129 -5.85 32.69 -14.16
C ILE A 129 -5.13 33.83 -13.43
N GLY A 130 -5.89 34.85 -13.01
CA GLY A 130 -5.41 36.02 -12.27
C GLY A 130 -4.96 37.19 -13.14
N HIS A 131 -4.96 37.09 -14.47
CA HIS A 131 -4.69 38.22 -15.36
C HIS A 131 -5.86 39.23 -15.34
N PRO A 132 -5.61 40.58 -15.36
CA PRO A 132 -4.32 41.26 -15.44
C PRO A 132 -3.65 41.57 -14.09
N LEU A 133 -4.21 41.11 -12.96
CA LEU A 133 -3.64 41.39 -11.63
C LEU A 133 -2.25 40.77 -11.44
N VAL A 134 -2.02 39.60 -12.04
CA VAL A 134 -0.71 38.94 -12.11
C VAL A 134 -0.34 38.65 -13.57
N PRO A 135 0.96 38.58 -13.92
CA PRO A 135 1.40 38.29 -15.28
C PRO A 135 0.90 36.93 -15.79
N HIS A 136 0.77 36.82 -17.12
CA HIS A 136 0.42 35.57 -17.80
C HIS A 136 1.24 34.38 -17.26
N ARG A 137 0.57 33.25 -17.04
CA ARG A 137 1.12 31.97 -16.56
C ARG A 137 1.60 31.95 -15.10
N THR A 138 1.55 33.05 -14.36
CA THR A 138 2.08 33.12 -12.98
C THR A 138 1.44 32.09 -12.05
N VAL A 139 0.10 31.99 -12.04
CA VAL A 139 -0.61 31.04 -11.18
C VAL A 139 -0.28 29.60 -11.55
N LEU A 140 -0.24 29.28 -12.85
CA LEU A 140 0.11 27.95 -13.33
C LEU A 140 1.54 27.56 -12.91
N THR A 141 2.51 28.46 -13.08
CA THR A 141 3.90 28.21 -12.65
C THR A 141 4.00 28.00 -11.14
N LEU A 142 3.23 28.73 -10.33
CA LEU A 142 3.19 28.51 -8.89
C LEU A 142 2.66 27.11 -8.55
N VAL A 143 1.59 26.66 -9.23
CA VAL A 143 1.07 25.29 -9.07
C VAL A 143 2.11 24.25 -9.47
N GLU A 144 2.81 24.43 -10.60
CA GLU A 144 3.90 23.56 -11.06
C GLU A 144 5.01 23.45 -10.01
N VAL A 145 5.49 24.58 -9.47
CA VAL A 145 6.54 24.63 -8.43
C VAL A 145 6.08 23.92 -7.16
N VAL A 146 4.86 24.19 -6.67
CA VAL A 146 4.31 23.55 -5.47
C VAL A 146 4.22 22.03 -5.65
N LEU A 147 3.82 21.57 -6.84
CA LEU A 147 3.74 20.14 -7.14
C LEU A 147 5.11 19.50 -7.24
N SER A 148 6.06 20.12 -7.94
CA SER A 148 7.43 19.63 -8.03
C SER A 148 8.06 19.48 -6.64
N VAL A 149 7.92 20.50 -5.79
CA VAL A 149 8.40 20.46 -4.40
C VAL A 149 7.67 19.36 -3.62
N SER A 150 6.36 19.21 -3.79
CA SER A 150 5.57 18.18 -3.11
C SER A 150 6.02 16.76 -3.48
N VAL A 151 6.26 16.48 -4.76
CA VAL A 151 6.77 15.18 -5.24
C VAL A 151 8.15 14.89 -4.63
N VAL A 152 9.07 15.85 -4.64
CA VAL A 152 10.41 15.70 -4.07
C VAL A 152 10.35 15.42 -2.58
N LEU A 153 9.57 16.22 -1.82
CA LEU A 153 9.41 16.06 -0.38
C LEU A 153 8.69 14.76 -0.01
N HIS A 154 7.73 14.32 -0.82
CA HIS A 154 7.06 13.02 -0.66
C HIS A 154 8.05 11.87 -0.82
N MET A 155 8.83 11.87 -1.90
CA MET A 155 9.84 10.85 -2.18
C MET A 155 10.94 10.85 -1.10
N TRP A 156 11.45 12.02 -0.72
CA TRP A 156 12.42 12.15 0.37
C TRP A 156 11.89 11.56 1.68
N SER A 157 10.65 11.88 2.05
CA SER A 157 10.03 11.37 3.28
C SER A 157 9.86 9.86 3.23
N ALA A 158 9.39 9.32 2.10
CA ALA A 158 9.20 7.89 1.88
C ALA A 158 10.52 7.12 1.97
N VAL A 159 11.57 7.58 1.28
CA VAL A 159 12.91 6.97 1.31
C VAL A 159 13.52 7.07 2.70
N SER A 160 13.40 8.22 3.35
CA SER A 160 13.96 8.44 4.69
C SER A 160 13.29 7.55 5.75
N LEU A 161 11.97 7.37 5.68
CA LEU A 161 11.25 6.40 6.52
C LEU A 161 11.66 4.96 6.21
N ALA A 162 11.76 4.60 4.94
CA ALA A 162 12.15 3.25 4.52
C ALA A 162 13.56 2.88 5.02
N ARG A 163 14.52 3.80 4.92
CA ARG A 163 15.90 3.64 5.43
C ARG A 163 15.93 3.52 6.94
N ARG A 164 15.15 4.33 7.67
CA ARG A 164 15.06 4.24 9.14
C ARG A 164 14.44 2.94 9.60
N ALA A 165 13.37 2.50 8.94
CA ALA A 165 12.74 1.22 9.24
C ALA A 165 13.66 0.02 8.97
N ALA A 166 14.52 0.11 7.94
CA ALA A 166 15.55 -0.88 7.67
C ALA A 166 16.66 -0.87 8.74
N LYS A 167 17.19 0.30 9.10
CA LYS A 167 18.23 0.44 10.14
C LYS A 167 17.76 -0.02 11.52
N ALA A 168 16.48 0.18 11.84
CA ALA A 168 15.89 -0.28 13.10
C ALA A 168 15.67 -1.80 13.16
N ARG A 169 15.91 -2.54 12.06
CA ARG A 169 15.70 -3.99 11.97
C ARG A 169 16.96 -4.71 11.43
N PRO A 170 18.04 -4.77 12.22
CA PRO A 170 19.29 -5.42 11.80
C PRO A 170 19.17 -6.95 11.69
N VAL A 171 18.29 -7.59 12.48
CA VAL A 171 18.02 -9.03 12.41
C VAL A 171 16.67 -9.26 11.74
N LYS A 172 16.64 -10.06 10.67
CA LYS A 172 15.39 -10.46 10.01
C LYS A 172 14.61 -11.39 10.94
N TYR A 173 13.29 -11.19 11.07
CA TYR A 173 12.44 -12.02 11.92
C TYR A 173 12.62 -13.52 11.58
N ALA A 174 12.88 -14.34 12.60
CA ALA A 174 13.05 -15.79 12.47
C ALA A 174 11.78 -16.49 11.93
N ALA A 175 10.61 -15.90 12.13
CA ALA A 175 9.37 -16.31 11.52
C ALA A 175 8.87 -15.24 10.54
N ARG A 176 8.52 -15.63 9.31
CA ARG A 176 7.78 -14.72 8.42
C ARG A 176 6.43 -14.40 9.08
N PRO A 177 6.07 -13.11 9.24
CA PRO A 177 4.77 -12.77 9.81
C PRO A 177 3.67 -13.41 8.97
N LYS A 178 2.70 -14.06 9.62
CA LYS A 178 1.56 -14.76 8.97
C LYS A 178 0.68 -13.84 8.11
N SER A 179 0.90 -12.53 8.09
CA SER A 179 0.19 -11.60 7.21
C SER A 179 0.84 -11.55 5.82
N GLN A 180 0.23 -12.25 4.87
CA GLN A 180 0.50 -12.11 3.41
C GLN A 180 0.46 -10.64 2.94
N ALA A 181 -0.25 -9.78 3.68
CA ALA A 181 -0.31 -8.33 3.47
C ALA A 181 1.02 -7.59 3.72
N SER A 182 2.00 -8.16 4.44
CA SER A 182 3.25 -7.45 4.77
C SER A 182 4.28 -7.48 3.63
N GLY A 183 4.40 -8.59 2.91
CA GLY A 183 5.40 -8.73 1.86
C GLY A 183 5.00 -8.06 0.55
N TYR A 184 3.79 -8.35 0.07
CA TYR A 184 3.31 -7.85 -1.22
C TYR A 184 3.04 -6.34 -1.18
N ALA A 185 2.32 -5.84 -0.17
CA ALA A 185 2.02 -4.41 -0.06
C ALA A 185 3.30 -3.55 0.10
N VAL A 186 4.32 -4.04 0.80
CA VAL A 186 5.60 -3.31 0.91
C VAL A 186 6.34 -3.27 -0.42
N LYS A 187 6.31 -4.36 -1.20
CA LYS A 187 6.92 -4.40 -2.53
C LYS A 187 6.19 -3.48 -3.50
N THR A 188 4.85 -3.54 -3.55
CA THR A 188 4.06 -2.68 -4.44
C THR A 188 4.17 -1.20 -4.07
N MET A 189 4.27 -0.85 -2.79
CA MET A 189 4.48 0.55 -2.38
C MET A 189 5.87 1.08 -2.75
N ARG A 190 6.95 0.29 -2.57
CA ARG A 190 8.31 0.72 -2.89
C ARG A 190 8.59 0.73 -4.38
N TYR A 191 8.40 -0.41 -5.05
CA TYR A 191 8.67 -0.52 -6.48
C TYR A 191 7.61 0.20 -7.31
N GLY A 192 6.34 0.19 -6.88
CA GLY A 192 5.30 1.00 -7.53
C GLY A 192 5.62 2.49 -7.44
N GLY A 193 6.14 2.99 -6.31
CA GLY A 193 6.59 4.38 -6.20
C GLY A 193 7.70 4.75 -7.20
N VAL A 194 8.65 3.85 -7.45
CA VAL A 194 9.71 4.06 -8.46
C VAL A 194 9.12 4.05 -9.88
N ILE A 195 8.22 3.11 -10.18
CA ILE A 195 7.57 3.05 -11.49
C ILE A 195 6.71 4.30 -11.73
N ILE A 196 6.03 4.80 -10.70
CA ILE A 196 5.26 6.05 -10.77
C ILE A 196 6.18 7.24 -11.07
N LEU A 197 7.38 7.30 -10.48
CA LEU A 197 8.35 8.35 -10.81
C LEU A 197 8.76 8.31 -12.28
N LEU A 198 9.07 7.11 -12.80
CA LEU A 198 9.39 6.93 -14.22
C LEU A 198 8.21 7.30 -15.12
N PHE A 199 6.99 6.95 -14.70
CA PHE A 199 5.77 7.36 -15.37
C PHE A 199 5.61 8.87 -15.41
N ILE A 200 5.85 9.58 -14.30
CA ILE A 200 5.76 11.06 -14.28
C ILE A 200 6.78 11.66 -15.27
N ILE A 201 8.01 11.15 -15.31
CA ILE A 201 9.03 11.64 -16.26
C ILE A 201 8.55 11.42 -17.70
N TRP A 202 8.12 10.21 -18.04
CA TRP A 202 7.57 9.91 -19.36
C TRP A 202 6.37 10.81 -19.69
N HIS A 203 5.42 10.93 -18.78
CA HIS A 203 4.20 11.72 -18.93
C HIS A 203 4.51 13.19 -19.23
N LEU A 204 5.49 13.77 -18.55
CA LEU A 204 5.92 15.15 -18.81
C LEU A 204 6.60 15.27 -20.18
N LEU A 205 7.48 14.34 -20.55
CA LEU A 205 8.14 14.34 -21.85
C LEU A 205 7.15 14.17 -23.01
N ASP A 206 6.13 13.35 -22.83
CA ASP A 206 5.12 13.04 -23.83
C ASP A 206 4.08 14.17 -23.94
N LEU A 207 3.34 14.51 -22.87
CA LEU A 207 2.19 15.42 -22.99
C LEU A 207 2.52 16.89 -22.67
N THR A 208 3.45 17.15 -21.75
CA THR A 208 3.76 18.52 -21.32
C THR A 208 4.78 19.19 -22.23
N PHE A 209 5.90 18.51 -22.49
CA PHE A 209 6.99 19.03 -23.31
C PHE A 209 6.90 18.60 -24.77
N ALA A 210 6.09 17.57 -25.08
CA ALA A 210 5.96 17.00 -26.43
C ALA A 210 7.32 16.67 -27.08
N ALA A 211 8.27 16.22 -26.28
CA ALA A 211 9.60 15.83 -26.69
C ALA A 211 9.63 14.45 -27.38
N VAL A 212 8.67 13.58 -27.04
CA VAL A 212 8.52 12.22 -27.61
C VAL A 212 7.14 12.01 -28.26
N ASN A 213 6.33 13.07 -28.31
CA ASN A 213 4.97 13.03 -28.83
C ASN A 213 4.96 13.41 -30.32
N PRO A 214 4.18 12.72 -31.16
CA PRO A 214 4.14 13.00 -32.60
C PRO A 214 3.72 14.43 -32.95
N ALA A 215 2.85 15.06 -32.14
CA ALA A 215 2.36 16.41 -32.38
C ALA A 215 3.45 17.48 -32.20
N GLY A 216 4.55 17.12 -31.52
CA GLY A 216 5.70 17.97 -31.26
C GLY A 216 5.41 19.19 -30.37
N PRO A 217 6.44 20.04 -30.13
CA PRO A 217 6.35 21.17 -29.21
C PRO A 217 5.39 22.30 -29.64
N ASN A 218 5.00 22.34 -30.92
CA ASN A 218 4.11 23.37 -31.46
C ASN A 218 2.65 22.92 -31.56
N GLY A 219 2.37 21.63 -31.34
CA GLY A 219 1.00 21.11 -31.37
C GLY A 219 0.17 21.62 -30.20
N GLU A 220 -1.12 21.85 -30.45
CA GLU A 220 -2.10 22.23 -29.43
C GLU A 220 -2.28 21.11 -28.38
N PRO A 221 -2.69 21.43 -27.14
CA PRO A 221 -2.90 20.42 -26.10
C PRO A 221 -3.81 19.26 -26.52
N TYR A 222 -4.89 19.54 -27.25
CA TYR A 222 -5.78 18.51 -27.78
C TYR A 222 -5.07 17.57 -28.74
N GLN A 223 -4.29 18.12 -29.68
CA GLN A 223 -3.55 17.34 -30.68
C GLN A 223 -2.54 16.41 -30.02
N ARG A 224 -1.78 16.89 -29.04
CA ARG A 224 -0.83 16.06 -28.26
C ARG A 224 -1.52 14.89 -27.57
N MET A 225 -2.72 15.10 -27.04
CA MET A 225 -3.51 14.04 -26.41
C MET A 225 -3.94 12.99 -27.45
N VAL A 226 -4.58 13.42 -28.55
CA VAL A 226 -5.08 12.51 -29.59
C VAL A 226 -3.93 11.75 -30.25
N GLU A 227 -2.87 12.44 -30.65
CA GLU A 227 -1.72 11.83 -31.31
C GLU A 227 -0.89 10.97 -30.35
N GLY A 228 -0.83 11.32 -29.07
CA GLY A 228 -0.15 10.53 -28.05
C GLY A 228 -0.76 9.13 -27.90
N PHE A 229 -2.08 9.03 -28.01
CA PHE A 229 -2.87 7.81 -27.80
C PHE A 229 -3.56 7.29 -29.07
N ALA A 230 -3.11 7.71 -30.25
CA ALA A 230 -3.65 7.24 -31.51
C ALA A 230 -3.61 5.71 -31.61
N PRO A 231 -4.53 5.05 -32.35
CA PRO A 231 -4.61 3.59 -32.42
C PRO A 231 -3.28 2.88 -32.79
N GLY A 232 -2.47 3.49 -33.66
CA GLY A 232 -1.14 2.98 -34.04
C GLY A 232 -0.10 3.00 -32.90
N ARG A 233 -0.38 3.71 -31.80
CA ARG A 233 0.48 3.86 -30.61
C ARG A 233 -0.07 3.14 -29.38
N TRP A 234 -0.86 2.09 -29.57
CA TRP A 234 -1.39 1.26 -28.48
C TRP A 234 -0.35 0.80 -27.43
N PRO A 235 0.97 0.61 -27.71
CA PRO A 235 1.94 0.31 -26.66
C PRO A 235 2.10 1.44 -25.64
N VAL A 236 1.98 2.71 -26.09
CA VAL A 236 1.98 3.89 -25.21
C VAL A 236 0.73 3.85 -24.33
N THR A 237 -0.45 3.62 -24.91
CA THR A 237 -1.69 3.45 -24.15
C THR A 237 -1.55 2.36 -23.09
N LEU A 238 -1.02 1.18 -23.45
CA LEU A 238 -0.81 0.08 -22.51
C LEU A 238 0.13 0.47 -21.35
N PHE A 239 1.22 1.18 -21.66
CA PHE A 239 2.13 1.71 -20.64
C PHE A 239 1.41 2.64 -19.65
N TYR A 240 0.61 3.58 -20.15
CA TYR A 240 -0.21 4.47 -19.32
C TYR A 240 -1.24 3.69 -18.49
N VAL A 241 -1.89 2.67 -19.07
CA VAL A 241 -2.85 1.83 -18.34
C VAL A 241 -2.18 1.15 -17.14
N VAL A 242 -1.03 0.49 -17.35
CA VAL A 242 -0.30 -0.17 -16.27
C VAL A 242 0.16 0.83 -15.21
N ALA A 243 0.67 1.98 -15.63
CA ALA A 243 1.11 3.04 -14.72
C ALA A 243 -0.06 3.59 -13.88
N LEU A 244 -1.22 3.85 -14.49
CA LEU A 244 -2.41 4.34 -13.80
C LEU A 244 -2.96 3.33 -12.79
N LEU A 245 -2.91 2.03 -13.09
CA LEU A 245 -3.26 0.98 -12.12
C LEU A 245 -2.31 0.99 -10.92
N LEU A 246 -1.00 1.18 -11.14
CA LEU A 246 -0.02 1.31 -10.07
C LEU A 246 -0.22 2.59 -9.25
N VAL A 247 -0.54 3.72 -9.90
CA VAL A 247 -0.95 4.97 -9.23
C VAL A 247 -2.16 4.70 -8.36
N GLY A 248 -3.18 4.00 -8.84
CA GLY A 248 -4.35 3.62 -8.05
C GLY A 248 -3.99 2.81 -6.80
N LEU A 249 -3.18 1.76 -6.96
CA LEU A 249 -2.72 0.97 -5.82
C LEU A 249 -1.96 1.84 -4.80
N HIS A 250 -1.04 2.68 -5.28
CA HIS A 250 -0.27 3.60 -4.44
C HIS A 250 -1.17 4.60 -3.70
N LEU A 251 -2.15 5.18 -4.41
CA LEU A 251 -3.09 6.16 -3.93
C LEU A 251 -4.01 5.59 -2.85
N ARG A 252 -4.63 4.43 -3.10
CA ARG A 252 -5.46 3.71 -2.11
C ARG A 252 -4.69 3.46 -0.81
N HIS A 253 -3.45 2.99 -0.92
CA HIS A 253 -2.60 2.73 0.24
C HIS A 253 -2.14 4.03 0.94
N GLY A 254 -1.79 5.06 0.17
CA GLY A 254 -1.37 6.36 0.65
C GLY A 254 -2.48 7.07 1.45
N LEU A 255 -3.69 7.14 0.89
CA LEU A 255 -4.85 7.72 1.58
C LEU A 255 -5.16 6.99 2.88
N TRP A 256 -5.21 5.66 2.84
CA TRP A 256 -5.46 4.88 4.05
C TRP A 256 -4.40 5.17 5.13
N SER A 257 -3.13 5.20 4.76
CA SER A 257 -2.01 5.46 5.70
C SER A 257 -2.04 6.89 6.25
N ALA A 258 -2.46 7.87 5.43
CA ALA A 258 -2.62 9.26 5.84
C ALA A 258 -3.76 9.40 6.87
N PHE A 259 -4.93 8.81 6.61
CA PHE A 259 -6.05 8.85 7.56
C PHE A 259 -5.74 8.16 8.89
N GLN A 260 -4.94 7.08 8.87
CA GLN A 260 -4.41 6.48 10.10
C GLN A 260 -3.47 7.42 10.85
N THR A 261 -2.58 8.10 10.14
CA THR A 261 -1.61 9.03 10.75
C THR A 261 -2.29 10.25 11.38
N LEU A 262 -3.39 10.72 10.78
CA LEU A 262 -4.22 11.81 11.30
C LEU A 262 -5.18 11.39 12.42
N GLY A 263 -5.21 10.11 12.81
CA GLY A 263 -6.13 9.60 13.83
C GLY A 263 -7.59 9.49 13.38
N LEU A 264 -7.87 9.71 12.09
CA LEU A 264 -9.23 9.65 11.53
C LEU A 264 -9.70 8.20 11.30
N ALA A 265 -8.76 7.25 11.23
CA ALA A 265 -9.04 5.83 11.08
C ALA A 265 -8.87 5.08 12.41
N GLY A 266 -9.98 4.83 13.12
CA GLY A 266 -9.99 4.04 14.36
C GLY A 266 -11.37 3.44 14.67
N GLY A 267 -11.38 2.26 15.28
CA GLY A 267 -12.60 1.56 15.73
C GLY A 267 -13.64 1.39 14.62
N ARG A 268 -14.85 1.91 14.85
CA ARG A 268 -15.98 1.80 13.90
C ARG A 268 -15.75 2.56 12.58
N ARG A 269 -14.84 3.56 12.54
CA ARG A 269 -14.55 4.38 11.36
C ARG A 269 -13.53 3.75 10.40
N GLU A 270 -12.84 2.69 10.80
CA GLU A 270 -11.81 2.07 9.96
C GLU A 270 -12.36 1.53 8.61
N ARG A 271 -13.47 0.80 8.64
CA ARG A 271 -14.09 0.25 7.41
C ARG A 271 -14.54 1.34 6.43
N PRO A 272 -15.34 2.35 6.83
CA PRO A 272 -15.77 3.38 5.88
C PRO A 272 -14.59 4.19 5.33
N VAL A 273 -13.57 4.48 6.13
CA VAL A 273 -12.38 5.19 5.65
C VAL A 273 -11.58 4.37 4.62
N LYS A 274 -11.42 3.05 4.83
CA LYS A 274 -10.81 2.15 3.83
C LYS A 274 -11.60 2.13 2.53
N LEU A 275 -12.92 2.08 2.61
CA LEU A 275 -13.80 2.08 1.44
C LEU A 275 -13.75 3.41 0.71
N ALA A 276 -13.74 4.54 1.43
CA ALA A 276 -13.58 5.87 0.83
C ALA A 276 -12.24 6.01 0.11
N ALA A 277 -11.14 5.58 0.72
CA ALA A 277 -9.81 5.60 0.09
C ALA A 277 -9.76 4.71 -1.16
N ALA A 278 -10.40 3.54 -1.13
CA ALA A 278 -10.50 2.66 -2.30
C ALA A 278 -11.41 3.25 -3.38
N GLY A 279 -12.55 3.84 -3.01
CA GLY A 279 -13.52 4.45 -3.92
C GLY A 279 -12.95 5.65 -4.65
N LEU A 280 -12.31 6.59 -3.94
CA LEU A 280 -11.65 7.74 -4.56
C LEU A 280 -10.53 7.28 -5.50
N SER A 281 -9.75 6.28 -5.08
CA SER A 281 -8.72 5.74 -5.94
C SER A 281 -9.27 5.08 -7.20
N ALA A 282 -10.36 4.33 -7.11
CA ALA A 282 -11.00 3.70 -8.26
C ALA A 282 -11.58 4.76 -9.21
N LEU A 283 -12.24 5.78 -8.67
CA LEU A 283 -12.79 6.89 -9.43
C LEU A 283 -11.70 7.60 -10.25
N LEU A 284 -10.58 7.96 -9.61
CA LEU A 284 -9.46 8.62 -10.29
C LEU A 284 -8.87 7.75 -11.39
N VAL A 285 -8.66 6.46 -11.13
CA VAL A 285 -8.14 5.51 -12.12
C VAL A 285 -9.10 5.39 -13.32
N LEU A 286 -10.39 5.21 -13.07
CA LEU A 286 -11.39 5.09 -14.14
C LEU A 286 -11.50 6.37 -14.96
N GLY A 287 -11.50 7.53 -14.32
CA GLY A 287 -11.54 8.81 -15.01
C GLY A 287 -10.30 9.03 -15.89
N PHE A 288 -9.10 8.80 -15.36
CA PHE A 288 -7.87 8.90 -16.17
C PHE A 288 -7.78 7.86 -17.27
N LEU A 289 -8.24 6.62 -17.04
CA LEU A 289 -8.21 5.56 -18.06
C LEU A 289 -9.20 5.82 -19.20
N SER A 290 -10.33 6.49 -18.92
CA SER A 290 -11.35 6.75 -19.93
C SER A 290 -10.79 7.51 -21.14
N VAL A 291 -9.90 8.48 -20.92
CA VAL A 291 -9.31 9.33 -21.96
C VAL A 291 -8.45 8.55 -22.97
N PRO A 292 -7.31 7.95 -22.61
CA PRO A 292 -6.44 7.27 -23.57
C PRO A 292 -7.13 6.06 -24.21
N LEU A 293 -8.00 5.36 -23.47
CA LEU A 293 -8.77 4.25 -24.04
C LEU A 293 -9.75 4.73 -25.10
N SER A 294 -10.49 5.82 -24.85
CA SER A 294 -11.43 6.39 -25.82
C SER A 294 -10.78 6.82 -27.13
N ILE A 295 -9.55 7.36 -27.06
CA ILE A 295 -8.78 7.77 -28.23
C ILE A 295 -8.25 6.53 -28.98
N THR A 296 -7.69 5.56 -28.25
CA THR A 296 -7.10 4.34 -28.85
C THR A 296 -8.14 3.51 -29.59
N ILE A 297 -9.38 3.46 -29.09
CA ILE A 297 -10.50 2.77 -29.76
C ILE A 297 -11.21 3.63 -30.81
N GLY A 298 -10.84 4.91 -30.94
CA GLY A 298 -11.35 5.82 -31.97
C GLY A 298 -12.69 6.49 -31.66
N LEU A 299 -13.14 6.53 -30.39
CA LEU A 299 -14.31 7.32 -29.97
C LEU A 299 -14.02 8.83 -29.98
N VAL A 300 -12.78 9.22 -29.67
CA VAL A 300 -12.28 10.59 -29.69
C VAL A 300 -11.19 10.71 -30.76
N LYS A 301 -11.22 11.77 -31.57
CA LYS A 301 -10.32 12.01 -32.71
C LYS A 301 -9.96 13.48 -32.84
#